data_AF-A0A9P5INK3-F1
#
_entry.id   AF-A0A9P5INK3-F1
#
_cell.length_a   1.000
_cell.length_b   1.000
_cell.length_c   1.000
_cell.angle_alpha   90.00
_cell.angle_beta   90.00
_cell.angle_gamma   90.00
#
_symmetry.space_group_name_H-M   'P 1'
#
loop_
_entity.id
_entity.type
_entity.pdbx_description
1 polymer ?
#
loop_
_entity_poly.entity_id
_entity_poly.type
_entity_poly.pdbx_seq_one_letter_code
_entity_poly.pdbx_strand_id
1 'polypeptide(L)'
;MIEIYHHETVSIKLSTQRSKKKKKKKKKKKINSMASFIIYGATGYSGRLASEYAKNLNLDFSIAGRTEHKLKSLASLLDVSYSVFDINQVGLTDSVLKEASVFLNCAGPFVHTSKPLIEACIRNKVHYLDIAAELDSYQHAQKLDKEARDANVMLMPGCGGSVVMLGCLSAHVVEKVKTPIKIEIALRIAGSISRGSAKSAAESVTSQCLQLVNGLLVGQDVSNTAEFDFDDGNGHVTSFPVTFPDLLTIQKSTNVLNIATYVDISDANFPTGDLALLPEGPTAAERKTTPYHATVSVTSEQGVTRRAALHTMNGYTFTSMASVQAAKRVMNHQAIPGFQTPVEVFGKEFVLTIPGSNIVDLQNPNE
;
A
#
# COMPACT_ATOMS: atom_id res chain seq x y z
N MET A 1 -60.29 -2.02 -46.57
CA MET A 1 -59.20 -2.87 -46.04
C MET A 1 -57.77 -2.36 -46.35
N ILE A 2 -57.57 -1.09 -46.75
CA ILE A 2 -56.23 -0.58 -47.13
C ILE A 2 -55.76 0.59 -46.23
N GLU A 3 -56.65 1.29 -45.51
CA GLU A 3 -56.24 2.44 -44.68
C GLU A 3 -55.79 2.12 -43.25
N ILE A 4 -56.12 0.94 -42.71
CA ILE A 4 -55.77 0.59 -41.32
C ILE A 4 -54.33 0.05 -41.22
N TYR A 5 -53.79 -0.53 -42.31
CA TYR A 5 -52.42 -1.06 -42.32
C TYR A 5 -51.32 0.01 -42.48
N HIS A 6 -51.66 1.24 -42.88
CA HIS A 6 -50.66 2.30 -43.05
C HIS A 6 -50.29 2.98 -41.72
N HIS A 7 -51.22 3.07 -40.76
CA HIS A 7 -50.98 3.74 -39.47
C HIS A 7 -50.14 2.91 -38.48
N GLU A 8 -50.28 1.58 -38.47
CA GLU A 8 -49.46 0.70 -37.63
C GLU A 8 -48.00 0.64 -38.13
N THR A 9 -47.81 0.57 -39.45
CA THR A 9 -46.47 0.46 -40.05
C THR A 9 -45.63 1.73 -39.83
N VAL A 10 -46.26 2.91 -39.81
CA VAL A 10 -45.60 4.19 -39.53
C VAL A 10 -45.28 4.34 -38.03
N SER A 11 -46.19 3.91 -37.14
CA SER A 11 -45.98 3.96 -35.69
C SER A 11 -44.85 3.04 -35.21
N ILE A 12 -44.73 1.86 -35.82
CA ILE A 12 -43.63 0.91 -35.55
C ILE A 12 -42.30 1.43 -36.12
N LYS A 13 -42.27 2.05 -37.31
CA LYS A 13 -41.04 2.68 -37.84
C LYS A 13 -40.55 3.85 -36.96
N LEU A 14 -41.45 4.67 -36.43
CA LEU A 14 -41.11 5.80 -35.54
C LEU A 14 -40.63 5.35 -34.15
N SER A 15 -41.22 4.31 -33.57
CA SER A 15 -40.77 3.74 -32.29
C SER A 15 -39.39 3.08 -32.42
N THR A 16 -39.13 2.42 -33.55
CA THR A 16 -37.85 1.77 -33.86
C THR A 16 -36.75 2.79 -34.16
N GLN A 17 -37.07 3.91 -34.82
CA GLN A 17 -36.13 5.02 -35.02
C GLN A 17 -35.85 5.80 -33.72
N ARG A 18 -36.82 5.99 -32.82
CA ARG A 18 -36.60 6.57 -31.48
C ARG A 18 -35.77 5.64 -30.59
N SER A 19 -35.98 4.33 -30.66
CA SER A 19 -35.16 3.31 -29.96
C SER A 19 -33.74 3.22 -30.52
N LYS A 20 -33.56 3.29 -31.85
CA LYS A 20 -32.24 3.36 -32.50
C LYS A 20 -31.53 4.69 -32.29
N LYS A 21 -32.23 5.84 -32.20
CA LYS A 21 -31.68 7.15 -31.80
C LYS A 21 -31.36 7.20 -30.30
N LYS A 22 -32.14 6.58 -29.41
CA LYS A 22 -31.81 6.41 -27.98
C LYS A 22 -30.64 5.44 -27.77
N LYS A 23 -30.55 4.33 -28.53
CA LYS A 23 -29.39 3.42 -28.53
C LYS A 23 -28.15 4.07 -29.17
N LYS A 24 -28.28 4.88 -30.23
CA LYS A 24 -27.17 5.68 -30.81
C LYS A 24 -26.77 6.86 -29.92
N LYS A 25 -27.69 7.50 -29.18
CA LYS A 25 -27.36 8.51 -28.15
C LYS A 25 -26.76 7.88 -26.89
N LYS A 26 -27.18 6.67 -26.48
CA LYS A 26 -26.51 5.87 -25.42
C LYS A 26 -25.15 5.30 -25.88
N LYS A 27 -24.96 5.03 -27.18
CA LYS A 27 -23.66 4.62 -27.77
C LYS A 27 -22.74 5.78 -28.14
N LYS A 28 -23.21 7.05 -28.12
CA LYS A 28 -22.40 8.26 -28.39
C LYS A 28 -22.19 9.16 -27.16
N LYS A 29 -22.31 8.60 -25.96
CA LYS A 29 -21.73 9.14 -24.71
C LYS A 29 -21.08 7.99 -23.93
N LYS A 30 -20.08 7.33 -24.52
CA LYS A 30 -18.89 6.93 -23.74
C LYS A 30 -17.95 8.13 -23.84
N ILE A 31 -18.30 9.19 -23.12
CA ILE A 31 -17.25 10.07 -22.62
C ILE A 31 -16.55 9.18 -21.60
N ASN A 32 -15.24 8.97 -21.75
CA ASN A 32 -14.42 8.38 -20.70
C ASN A 32 -14.72 9.17 -19.42
N SER A 33 -15.64 8.69 -18.58
CA SER A 33 -15.66 9.13 -17.19
C SER A 33 -14.40 8.53 -16.60
N MET A 34 -13.39 9.37 -16.45
CA MET A 34 -12.14 9.00 -15.81
C MET A 34 -12.47 8.51 -14.39
N ALA A 35 -11.79 7.45 -13.98
CA ALA A 35 -12.13 6.73 -12.76
C ALA A 35 -11.76 7.52 -11.52
N SER A 36 -12.56 7.38 -10.47
CA SER A 36 -12.31 8.04 -9.17
C SER A 36 -11.01 7.57 -8.48
N PHE A 37 -10.45 6.43 -8.89
CA PHE A 37 -9.24 5.83 -8.35
C PHE A 37 -8.20 5.52 -9.45
N ILE A 38 -6.95 5.93 -9.24
CA ILE A 38 -5.82 5.68 -10.15
C ILE A 38 -4.78 4.81 -9.47
N ILE A 39 -4.35 3.74 -10.13
CA ILE A 39 -3.18 2.93 -9.73
C ILE A 39 -2.01 3.24 -10.68
N TYR A 40 -1.00 3.95 -10.17
CA TYR A 40 0.21 4.28 -10.93
C TYR A 40 1.32 3.25 -10.69
N GLY A 41 2.09 2.94 -11.73
CA GLY A 41 3.04 1.82 -11.69
C GLY A 41 2.37 0.46 -11.93
N ALA A 42 1.19 0.44 -12.55
CA ALA A 42 0.36 -0.76 -12.74
C ALA A 42 1.04 -1.89 -13.53
N THR A 43 2.04 -1.58 -14.35
CA THR A 43 2.81 -2.58 -15.12
C THR A 43 4.00 -3.14 -14.35
N GLY A 44 4.28 -2.64 -13.14
CA GLY A 44 5.22 -3.25 -12.20
C GLY A 44 4.58 -4.40 -11.44
N TYR A 45 5.39 -5.16 -10.71
CA TYR A 45 4.94 -6.38 -10.04
C TYR A 45 3.80 -6.14 -9.03
N SER A 46 4.03 -5.31 -8.00
CA SER A 46 3.01 -4.98 -6.99
C SER A 46 1.84 -4.19 -7.59
N GLY A 47 2.11 -3.27 -8.52
CA GLY A 47 1.05 -2.50 -9.20
C GLY A 47 0.11 -3.39 -10.02
N ARG A 48 0.62 -4.44 -10.66
CA ARG A 48 -0.20 -5.41 -11.39
C ARG A 48 -1.07 -6.23 -10.45
N LEU A 49 -0.50 -6.74 -9.36
CA LEU A 49 -1.26 -7.48 -8.34
C LEU A 49 -2.36 -6.60 -7.69
N ALA A 50 -2.06 -5.34 -7.41
CA ALA A 50 -3.04 -4.37 -6.92
C ALA A 50 -4.16 -4.12 -7.95
N SER A 51 -3.81 -3.98 -9.23
CA SER A 51 -4.79 -3.77 -10.31
C SER A 51 -5.70 -4.99 -10.52
N GLU A 52 -5.12 -6.20 -10.49
CA GLU A 52 -5.88 -7.47 -10.54
C GLU A 52 -6.84 -7.59 -9.34
N TYR A 53 -6.38 -7.24 -8.14
CA TYR A 53 -7.22 -7.28 -6.95
C TYR A 53 -8.32 -6.21 -6.95
N ALA A 54 -8.03 -4.98 -7.41
CA ALA A 54 -9.03 -3.93 -7.59
C ALA A 54 -10.12 -4.34 -8.58
N LYS A 55 -9.75 -5.05 -9.66
CA LYS A 55 -10.71 -5.65 -10.60
C LYS A 55 -11.59 -6.70 -9.94
N ASN A 56 -11.00 -7.59 -9.14
CA ASN A 56 -11.75 -8.63 -8.42
C ASN A 56 -12.77 -8.05 -7.43
N LEU A 57 -12.49 -6.87 -6.88
CA LEU A 57 -13.42 -6.12 -6.03
C LEU A 57 -14.44 -5.27 -6.81
N ASN A 58 -14.40 -5.29 -8.14
CA ASN A 58 -15.24 -4.46 -9.04
C ASN A 58 -15.17 -2.96 -8.72
N LEU A 59 -13.98 -2.45 -8.36
CA LEU A 59 -13.79 -1.02 -8.12
C LEU A 59 -13.84 -0.23 -9.44
N ASP A 60 -14.26 1.03 -9.36
CA ASP A 60 -14.12 2.00 -10.45
C ASP A 60 -12.71 2.59 -10.42
N PHE A 61 -11.79 2.00 -11.18
CA PHE A 61 -10.40 2.42 -11.23
C PHE A 61 -9.84 2.49 -12.66
N SER A 62 -8.74 3.20 -12.78
CA SER A 62 -7.92 3.28 -13.99
C SER A 62 -6.46 3.00 -13.65
N ILE A 63 -5.68 2.60 -14.65
CA ILE A 63 -4.26 2.30 -14.47
C ILE A 63 -3.37 3.34 -15.14
N ALA A 64 -2.22 3.61 -14.55
CA ALA A 64 -1.27 4.56 -15.10
C ALA A 64 0.18 4.10 -14.98
N GLY A 65 1.04 4.68 -15.82
CA GLY A 65 2.47 4.38 -15.86
C GLY A 65 3.14 4.93 -17.11
N ARG A 66 4.36 4.47 -17.37
CA ARG A 66 5.23 5.04 -18.41
C ARG A 66 5.21 4.28 -19.73
N THR A 67 4.88 2.99 -19.71
CA THR A 67 5.07 2.10 -20.86
C THR A 67 3.73 1.79 -21.52
N GLU A 68 3.38 2.54 -22.57
CA GLU A 68 2.07 2.48 -23.23
C GLU A 68 1.67 1.06 -23.64
N HIS A 69 2.53 0.32 -24.34
CA HIS A 69 2.15 -1.02 -24.84
C HIS A 69 1.82 -1.99 -23.70
N LYS A 70 2.55 -1.95 -22.58
CA LYS A 70 2.26 -2.78 -21.39
C LYS A 70 0.95 -2.35 -20.73
N LEU A 71 0.73 -1.05 -20.60
CA LEU A 71 -0.52 -0.50 -20.04
C LEU A 71 -1.72 -0.88 -20.89
N LYS A 72 -1.64 -0.72 -22.22
CA LYS A 72 -2.72 -1.07 -23.14
C LYS A 72 -3.10 -2.54 -23.05
N SER A 73 -2.13 -3.44 -22.97
CA SER A 73 -2.36 -4.87 -22.78
C SER A 73 -3.05 -5.17 -21.44
N LEU A 74 -2.54 -4.60 -20.34
CA LEU A 74 -3.12 -4.81 -19.01
C LEU A 74 -4.53 -4.21 -18.89
N ALA A 75 -4.73 -3.00 -19.41
CA ALA A 75 -6.02 -2.32 -19.44
C ALA A 75 -7.08 -3.11 -20.21
N SER A 76 -6.68 -3.72 -21.33
CA SER A 76 -7.57 -4.58 -22.13
C SER A 76 -7.94 -5.86 -21.37
N LEU A 77 -6.98 -6.47 -20.66
CA LEU A 77 -7.22 -7.66 -19.84
C LEU A 77 -8.17 -7.36 -18.66
N LEU A 78 -7.97 -6.22 -18.00
CA LEU A 78 -8.76 -5.81 -16.85
C LEU A 78 -10.07 -5.09 -17.23
N ASP A 79 -10.28 -4.75 -18.50
CA ASP A 79 -11.38 -3.92 -19.00
C ASP A 79 -11.51 -2.60 -18.22
N VAL A 80 -10.41 -1.83 -18.18
CA VAL A 80 -10.30 -0.51 -17.53
C VAL A 80 -9.65 0.51 -18.44
N SER A 81 -9.77 1.80 -18.10
CA SER A 81 -9.04 2.87 -18.81
C SER A 81 -7.58 2.95 -18.37
N TYR A 82 -6.72 3.52 -19.20
CA TYR A 82 -5.32 3.78 -18.86
C TYR A 82 -4.85 5.17 -19.25
N SER A 83 -3.85 5.68 -18.53
CA SER A 83 -3.14 6.92 -18.83
C SER A 83 -1.63 6.70 -18.88
N VAL A 84 -0.97 7.28 -19.87
CA VAL A 84 0.49 7.20 -20.04
C VAL A 84 1.10 8.53 -19.67
N PHE A 85 1.94 8.55 -18.64
CA PHE A 85 2.73 9.72 -18.29
C PHE A 85 3.96 9.31 -17.48
N ASP A 86 5.00 10.16 -17.57
CA ASP A 86 6.12 10.13 -16.64
C ASP A 86 5.93 11.23 -15.59
N ILE A 87 6.35 10.99 -14.36
CA ILE A 87 6.20 11.92 -13.24
C ILE A 87 6.87 13.29 -13.49
N ASN A 88 7.87 13.35 -14.38
CA ASN A 88 8.52 14.60 -14.77
C ASN A 88 7.66 15.46 -15.71
N GLN A 89 6.57 14.91 -16.24
CA GLN A 89 5.63 15.61 -17.11
C GLN A 89 4.49 16.21 -16.28
N VAL A 90 4.79 17.29 -15.55
CA VAL A 90 3.88 17.92 -14.57
C VAL A 90 2.50 18.21 -15.17
N GLY A 91 2.43 18.81 -16.37
CA GLY A 91 1.15 19.15 -17.00
C GLY A 91 0.27 17.93 -17.35
N LEU A 92 0.87 16.81 -17.76
CA LEU A 92 0.13 15.57 -18.00
C LEU A 92 -0.30 14.91 -16.69
N THR A 93 0.59 14.90 -15.69
CA THR A 93 0.29 14.38 -14.34
C THR A 93 -0.91 15.10 -13.74
N ASP A 94 -0.90 16.45 -13.75
CA ASP A 94 -2.00 17.26 -13.24
C ASP A 94 -3.29 17.03 -14.05
N SER A 95 -3.20 16.92 -15.38
CA SER A 95 -4.37 16.66 -16.22
C SER A 95 -5.04 15.31 -15.92
N VAL A 96 -4.25 14.29 -15.59
CA VAL A 96 -4.76 12.97 -15.21
C VAL A 96 -5.35 13.00 -13.79
N LEU A 97 -4.73 13.70 -12.86
CA LEU A 97 -5.17 13.78 -11.46
C LEU A 97 -6.48 14.56 -11.28
N LYS A 98 -6.79 15.54 -12.13
CA LYS A 98 -8.02 16.36 -12.02
C LYS A 98 -9.32 15.56 -11.97
N GLU A 99 -9.33 14.36 -12.51
CA GLU A 99 -10.51 13.51 -12.58
C GLU A 99 -10.52 12.39 -11.52
N ALA A 100 -9.53 12.35 -10.64
CA ALA A 100 -9.39 11.34 -9.60
C ALA A 100 -9.66 11.91 -8.21
N SER A 101 -10.06 11.03 -7.30
CA SER A 101 -10.19 11.32 -5.86
C SER A 101 -9.11 10.62 -5.04
N VAL A 102 -8.61 9.48 -5.53
CA VAL A 102 -7.58 8.66 -4.87
C VAL A 102 -6.51 8.27 -5.88
N PHE A 103 -5.25 8.40 -5.48
CA PHE A 103 -4.09 8.00 -6.27
C PHE A 103 -3.22 7.05 -5.46
N LEU A 104 -3.05 5.81 -5.95
CA LEU A 104 -2.15 4.81 -5.37
C LEU A 104 -0.87 4.69 -6.20
N ASN A 105 0.24 5.11 -5.62
CA ASN A 105 1.57 4.95 -6.20
C ASN A 105 2.16 3.57 -5.87
N CYS A 106 2.30 2.72 -6.88
CA CYS A 106 2.98 1.43 -6.81
C CYS A 106 4.32 1.42 -7.58
N ALA A 107 4.85 2.59 -7.94
CA ALA A 107 6.07 2.73 -8.74
C ALA A 107 7.29 3.08 -7.86
N GLY A 108 8.07 2.07 -7.45
CA GLY A 108 9.39 2.29 -6.86
C GLY A 108 10.50 2.50 -7.92
N PRO A 109 11.69 2.98 -7.53
CA PRO A 109 12.10 3.39 -6.18
C PRO A 109 11.38 4.66 -5.70
N PHE A 110 10.90 4.65 -4.46
CA PHE A 110 9.99 5.70 -3.97
C PHE A 110 10.69 7.01 -3.66
N VAL A 111 12.02 6.98 -3.43
CA VAL A 111 12.87 8.18 -3.35
C VAL A 111 12.73 9.10 -4.57
N HIS A 112 12.38 8.54 -5.73
CA HIS A 112 12.18 9.30 -6.97
C HIS A 112 10.72 9.61 -7.28
N THR A 113 9.78 8.78 -6.82
CA THR A 113 8.37 8.89 -7.23
C THR A 113 7.49 9.54 -6.18
N SER A 114 7.74 9.31 -4.89
CA SER A 114 6.83 9.74 -3.82
C SER A 114 6.74 11.26 -3.71
N LYS A 115 7.87 11.95 -3.61
CA LYS A 115 7.90 13.42 -3.51
C LYS A 115 7.11 14.14 -4.61
N PRO A 116 7.43 13.98 -5.92
CA PRO A 116 6.71 14.69 -6.97
C PRO A 116 5.23 14.31 -7.05
N LEU A 117 4.86 13.07 -6.71
CA LEU A 117 3.47 12.62 -6.73
C LEU A 117 2.66 13.09 -5.51
N ILE A 118 3.27 13.18 -4.32
CA ILE A 118 2.66 13.81 -3.12
C ILE A 118 2.33 15.26 -3.44
N GLU A 119 3.31 16.02 -3.94
CA GLU A 119 3.12 17.43 -4.28
C GLU A 119 2.05 17.60 -5.38
N ALA A 120 2.03 16.73 -6.39
CA ALA A 120 1.00 16.74 -7.42
C ALA A 120 -0.40 16.45 -6.87
N CYS A 121 -0.51 15.49 -5.94
CA CYS A 121 -1.78 15.15 -5.30
C CYS A 121 -2.32 16.31 -4.45
N ILE A 122 -1.45 17.00 -3.68
CA ILE A 122 -1.84 18.20 -2.94
C ILE A 122 -2.37 19.28 -3.89
N ARG A 123 -1.61 19.62 -4.95
CA ARG A 123 -2.00 20.67 -5.91
C ARG A 123 -3.32 20.37 -6.62
N ASN A 124 -3.62 19.10 -6.90
CA ASN A 124 -4.84 18.68 -7.59
C ASN A 124 -5.96 18.24 -6.63
N LYS A 125 -5.77 18.33 -5.31
CA LYS A 125 -6.72 17.94 -4.28
C LYS A 125 -7.14 16.46 -4.34
N VAL A 126 -6.17 15.58 -4.58
CA VAL A 126 -6.35 14.13 -4.67
C VAL A 126 -5.71 13.46 -3.46
N HIS A 127 -6.35 12.46 -2.87
CA HIS A 127 -5.76 11.69 -1.77
C HIS A 127 -4.60 10.83 -2.28
N TYR A 128 -3.45 10.92 -1.61
CA TYR A 128 -2.24 10.19 -1.96
C TYR A 128 -2.06 8.96 -1.07
N LEU A 129 -1.91 7.80 -1.70
CA LEU A 129 -1.54 6.55 -1.08
C LEU A 129 -0.32 5.97 -1.81
N ASP A 130 0.55 5.25 -1.10
CA ASP A 130 1.61 4.46 -1.74
C ASP A 130 1.89 3.15 -0.98
N ILE A 131 2.81 2.34 -1.52
CA ILE A 131 3.30 1.12 -0.88
C ILE A 131 4.79 1.22 -0.50
N ALA A 132 5.30 2.43 -0.29
CA ALA A 132 6.70 2.69 -0.01
C ALA A 132 7.14 2.05 1.31
N ALA A 133 8.37 1.56 1.35
CA ALA A 133 9.05 1.12 2.58
C ALA A 133 10.22 2.06 2.93
N GLU A 134 10.37 3.18 2.22
CA GLU A 134 11.47 4.11 2.35
C GLU A 134 11.08 5.29 3.25
N LEU A 135 11.84 5.49 4.33
CA LEU A 135 11.61 6.49 5.38
C LEU A 135 11.42 7.93 4.83
N ASP A 136 12.17 8.28 3.78
CA ASP A 136 12.14 9.61 3.15
C ASP A 136 10.74 10.00 2.67
N SER A 137 9.96 9.04 2.17
CA SER A 137 8.58 9.29 1.71
C SER A 137 7.69 9.77 2.86
N TYR A 138 7.89 9.20 4.05
CA TYR A 138 7.12 9.51 5.26
C TYR A 138 7.56 10.83 5.87
N GLN A 139 8.87 11.09 5.95
CA GLN A 139 9.39 12.38 6.39
C GLN A 139 8.93 13.52 5.47
N HIS A 140 8.87 13.28 4.16
CA HIS A 140 8.38 14.27 3.21
C HIS A 140 6.87 14.51 3.38
N ALA A 141 6.06 13.45 3.51
CA ALA A 141 4.64 13.59 3.80
C ALA A 141 4.38 14.33 5.12
N GLN A 142 5.16 14.05 6.17
CA GLN A 142 5.09 14.75 7.46
C GLN A 142 5.46 16.24 7.34
N LYS A 143 6.45 16.58 6.51
CA LYS A 143 6.80 18.00 6.25
C LYS A 143 5.67 18.77 5.55
N LEU A 144 4.90 18.09 4.71
CA LEU A 144 3.77 18.67 3.96
C LEU A 144 2.42 18.49 4.65
N ASP A 145 2.43 18.10 5.93
CA ASP A 145 1.25 17.80 6.73
C ASP A 145 0.27 18.99 6.76
N LYS A 146 0.77 20.20 6.96
CA LYS A 146 -0.05 21.41 6.99
C LYS A 146 -0.66 21.71 5.61
N GLU A 147 0.15 21.71 4.57
CA GLU A 147 -0.27 21.99 3.19
C GLU A 147 -1.33 20.99 2.72
N ALA A 148 -1.17 19.72 3.07
CA ALA A 148 -2.15 18.69 2.79
C ALA A 148 -3.47 18.92 3.53
N ARG A 149 -3.43 19.34 4.81
CA ARG A 149 -4.63 19.75 5.57
C ARG A 149 -5.34 20.93 4.92
N ASP A 150 -4.61 21.98 4.57
CA ASP A 150 -5.15 23.17 3.93
C ASP A 150 -5.80 22.84 2.57
N ALA A 151 -5.26 21.84 1.85
CA ALA A 151 -5.81 21.33 0.59
C ALA A 151 -6.94 20.29 0.76
N ASN A 152 -7.28 19.89 2.00
CA ASN A 152 -8.19 18.78 2.32
C ASN A 152 -7.77 17.44 1.68
N VAL A 153 -6.47 17.17 1.69
CA VAL A 153 -5.83 15.97 1.10
C VAL A 153 -5.24 15.11 2.21
N MET A 154 -5.55 13.82 2.19
CA MET A 154 -4.83 12.81 2.97
C MET A 154 -3.57 12.36 2.23
N LEU A 155 -2.47 12.27 2.97
CA LEU A 155 -1.21 11.65 2.55
C LEU A 155 -0.98 10.41 3.42
N MET A 156 -1.01 9.23 2.80
CA MET A 156 -0.79 7.95 3.47
C MET A 156 0.28 7.14 2.71
N PRO A 157 1.56 7.50 2.86
CA PRO A 157 2.62 6.59 2.47
C PRO A 157 2.52 5.30 3.30
N GLY A 158 2.79 4.15 2.70
CA GLY A 158 2.74 2.86 3.38
C GLY A 158 1.35 2.34 3.69
N CYS A 159 0.43 2.35 2.72
CA CYS A 159 -0.92 1.82 2.90
C CYS A 159 -1.03 0.28 2.75
N GLY A 160 0.11 -0.43 2.78
CA GLY A 160 0.23 -1.88 2.74
C GLY A 160 1.54 -2.32 3.43
N GLY A 161 2.05 -3.51 3.09
CA GLY A 161 3.39 -3.94 3.49
C GLY A 161 3.65 -3.95 5.00
N SER A 162 4.89 -3.64 5.39
CA SER A 162 5.32 -3.61 6.80
C SER A 162 4.47 -2.65 7.63
N VAL A 163 4.15 -1.46 7.10
CA VAL A 163 3.42 -0.42 7.86
C VAL A 163 2.05 -0.87 8.35
N VAL A 164 1.29 -1.59 7.53
CA VAL A 164 0.00 -2.15 7.98
C VAL A 164 0.24 -3.31 8.96
N MET A 165 1.17 -4.21 8.65
CA MET A 165 1.46 -5.38 9.51
C MET A 165 1.94 -4.96 10.91
N LEU A 166 3.02 -4.20 10.96
CA LEU A 166 3.74 -3.82 12.17
C LEU A 166 3.00 -2.73 12.94
N GLY A 167 2.40 -1.76 12.26
CA GLY A 167 1.59 -0.72 12.87
C GLY A 167 0.37 -1.30 13.59
N CYS A 168 -0.40 -2.16 12.92
CA CYS A 168 -1.58 -2.80 13.52
C CYS A 168 -1.20 -3.72 14.69
N LEU A 169 -0.15 -4.52 14.53
CA LEU A 169 0.35 -5.42 15.57
C LEU A 169 0.83 -4.63 16.80
N SER A 170 1.57 -3.54 16.60
CA SER A 170 2.04 -2.67 17.70
C SER A 170 0.87 -2.05 18.45
N ALA A 171 -0.09 -1.46 17.73
CA ALA A 171 -1.27 -0.84 18.35
C ALA A 171 -2.10 -1.86 19.15
N HIS A 172 -2.23 -3.09 18.65
CA HIS A 172 -2.92 -4.18 19.36
C HIS A 172 -2.31 -4.49 20.73
N VAL A 173 -0.98 -4.50 20.84
CA VAL A 173 -0.31 -4.79 22.12
C VAL A 173 -0.24 -3.56 23.01
N VAL A 174 0.03 -2.37 22.44
CA VAL A 174 0.09 -1.11 23.18
C VAL A 174 -1.18 -0.84 23.98
N GLU A 175 -2.36 -1.11 23.43
CA GLU A 175 -3.63 -0.92 24.14
C GLU A 175 -3.78 -1.81 25.40
N LYS A 176 -3.02 -2.90 25.49
CA LYS A 176 -3.03 -3.84 26.62
C LYS A 176 -1.96 -3.54 27.66
N VAL A 177 -1.07 -2.59 27.38
CA VAL A 177 0.06 -2.23 28.23
C VAL A 177 -0.19 -0.87 28.87
N LYS A 178 -0.19 -0.82 30.20
CA LYS A 178 -0.21 0.46 30.93
C LYS A 178 1.15 1.13 30.79
N THR A 179 1.16 2.43 30.50
CA THR A 179 2.39 3.26 30.40
C THR A 179 3.49 2.60 29.55
N PRO A 180 3.25 2.32 28.25
CA PRO A 180 4.23 1.71 27.36
C PRO A 180 5.37 2.68 27.06
N ILE A 181 6.62 2.23 27.22
CA ILE A 181 7.81 3.08 27.03
C ILE A 181 8.72 2.62 25.90
N LYS A 182 8.65 1.33 25.50
CA LYS A 182 9.51 0.74 24.47
C LYS A 182 8.74 -0.25 23.61
N ILE A 183 8.97 -0.20 22.30
CA ILE A 183 8.51 -1.19 21.31
C ILE A 183 9.73 -1.78 20.62
N GLU A 184 9.83 -3.10 20.58
CA GLU A 184 10.76 -3.84 19.74
C GLU A 184 9.94 -4.72 18.81
N ILE A 185 10.12 -4.56 17.50
CA ILE A 185 9.28 -5.22 16.51
C ILE A 185 10.11 -5.81 15.39
N ALA A 186 9.79 -7.04 15.00
CA ALA A 186 10.51 -7.78 13.99
C ALA A 186 9.57 -8.26 12.88
N LEU A 187 10.07 -8.26 11.64
CA LEU A 187 9.40 -8.83 10.47
C LEU A 187 10.25 -9.98 9.91
N ARG A 188 9.68 -11.18 9.79
CA ARG A 188 10.26 -12.31 9.06
C ARG A 188 9.78 -12.28 7.62
N ILE A 189 10.74 -12.10 6.71
CA ILE A 189 10.52 -12.02 5.27
C ILE A 189 10.91 -13.37 4.67
N ALA A 190 10.00 -13.97 3.89
CA ALA A 190 10.25 -15.24 3.20
C ALA A 190 10.12 -15.11 1.67
N GLY A 191 10.88 -15.91 0.94
CA GLY A 191 10.77 -16.07 -0.50
C GLY A 191 11.56 -15.07 -1.34
N SER A 192 11.35 -15.14 -2.65
CA SER A 192 12.07 -14.33 -3.64
C SER A 192 11.54 -12.90 -3.69
N ILE A 193 12.46 -11.94 -3.86
CA ILE A 193 12.09 -10.53 -4.02
C ILE A 193 11.87 -10.13 -5.48
N SER A 194 10.98 -9.17 -5.70
CA SER A 194 10.74 -8.54 -6.98
C SER A 194 11.93 -7.67 -7.41
N ARG A 195 12.16 -7.54 -8.72
CA ARG A 195 13.17 -6.62 -9.26
C ARG A 195 12.98 -5.18 -8.77
N GLY A 196 11.72 -4.74 -8.62
CA GLY A 196 11.40 -3.40 -8.11
C GLY A 196 11.82 -3.23 -6.65
N SER A 197 11.54 -4.24 -5.81
CA SER A 197 11.97 -4.24 -4.40
C SER A 197 13.49 -4.32 -4.27
N ALA A 198 14.16 -5.13 -5.08
CA ALA A 198 15.62 -5.25 -5.07
C ALA A 198 16.29 -3.90 -5.39
N LYS A 199 15.78 -3.18 -6.40
CA LYS A 199 16.27 -1.83 -6.74
C LYS A 199 16.03 -0.83 -5.60
N SER A 200 14.84 -0.85 -5.02
CA SER A 200 14.47 0.05 -3.92
C SER A 200 15.32 -0.20 -2.66
N ALA A 201 15.57 -1.48 -2.34
CA ALA A 201 16.45 -1.87 -1.25
C ALA A 201 17.90 -1.42 -1.50
N ALA A 202 18.44 -1.64 -2.71
CA ALA A 202 19.81 -1.24 -3.06
C ALA A 202 20.04 0.27 -2.92
N GLU A 203 19.06 1.09 -3.30
CA GLU A 203 19.13 2.55 -3.13
C GLU A 203 18.97 2.99 -1.65
N SER A 204 18.46 2.10 -0.79
CA SER A 204 18.33 2.34 0.65
C SER A 204 19.57 1.95 1.46
N VAL A 205 20.44 1.06 0.96
CA VAL A 205 21.65 0.55 1.66
C VAL A 205 22.65 1.66 2.03
N THR A 206 22.63 2.78 1.32
CA THR A 206 23.49 3.95 1.65
C THR A 206 23.00 4.73 2.88
N SER A 207 21.83 4.39 3.42
CA SER A 207 21.26 5.02 4.61
C SER A 207 21.78 4.39 5.89
N GLN A 208 21.97 5.21 6.91
CA GLN A 208 22.28 4.75 8.27
C GLN A 208 21.15 3.84 8.78
N CYS A 209 21.49 2.78 9.52
CA CYS A 209 20.49 2.00 10.27
C CYS A 209 20.02 2.84 11.47
N LEU A 210 18.70 3.01 11.61
CA LEU A 210 18.10 3.92 12.57
C LEU A 210 17.17 3.19 13.53
N GLN A 211 16.97 3.80 14.69
CA GLN A 211 15.94 3.50 15.66
C GLN A 211 15.37 4.82 16.21
N LEU A 212 14.25 4.75 16.92
CA LEU A 212 13.67 5.87 17.63
C LEU A 212 14.06 5.79 19.11
N VAL A 213 14.71 6.84 19.64
CA VAL A 213 15.07 6.96 21.05
C VAL A 213 14.61 8.33 21.55
N ASN A 214 13.80 8.34 22.61
CA ASN A 214 13.17 9.56 23.14
C ASN A 214 12.49 10.42 22.06
N GLY A 215 11.88 9.76 21.07
CA GLY A 215 11.18 10.41 19.96
C GLY A 215 12.09 10.97 18.86
N LEU A 216 13.39 10.71 18.91
CA LEU A 216 14.37 11.14 17.92
C LEU A 216 14.93 9.95 17.15
N LEU A 217 15.08 10.09 15.84
CA LEU A 217 15.76 9.11 15.00
C LEU A 217 17.27 9.17 15.29
N VAL A 218 17.83 8.06 15.74
CA VAL A 218 19.26 7.92 16.07
C VAL A 218 19.84 6.70 15.39
N GLY A 219 21.15 6.74 15.13
CA GLY A 219 21.88 5.59 14.59
C GLY A 219 21.83 4.36 15.49
N GLN A 220 21.74 3.20 14.87
CA GLN A 220 21.89 1.90 15.52
C GLN A 220 23.01 1.10 14.86
N ASP A 221 23.79 0.40 15.68
CA ASP A 221 24.78 -0.56 15.19
C ASP A 221 24.06 -1.77 14.58
N VAL A 222 24.39 -2.11 13.33
CA VAL A 222 23.81 -3.24 12.60
C VAL A 222 24.19 -4.60 13.21
N SER A 223 25.21 -4.65 14.06
CA SER A 223 25.61 -5.84 14.81
C SER A 223 24.81 -6.06 16.10
N ASN A 224 24.00 -5.08 16.53
CA ASN A 224 23.12 -5.21 17.69
C ASN A 224 21.87 -6.05 17.36
N THR A 225 22.09 -7.34 17.09
CA THR A 225 21.01 -8.31 16.83
C THR A 225 20.15 -8.55 18.07
N ALA A 226 18.94 -9.06 17.85
CA ALA A 226 18.04 -9.47 18.93
C ALA A 226 17.31 -10.76 18.55
N GLU A 227 16.91 -11.53 19.56
CA GLU A 227 16.21 -12.81 19.40
C GLU A 227 14.70 -12.61 19.47
N PHE A 228 13.98 -13.15 18.49
CA PHE A 228 12.53 -13.02 18.38
C PHE A 228 11.87 -14.36 18.14
N ASP A 229 10.78 -14.63 18.86
CA ASP A 229 9.88 -15.74 18.56
C ASP A 229 8.69 -15.22 17.74
N PHE A 230 8.55 -15.75 16.53
CA PHE A 230 7.49 -15.40 15.59
C PHE A 230 6.24 -16.26 15.74
N ASP A 231 6.21 -17.22 16.69
CA ASP A 231 5.14 -18.21 16.88
C ASP A 231 4.88 -19.05 15.62
N ASP A 232 5.90 -19.22 14.78
CA ASP A 232 5.83 -19.93 13.49
C ASP A 232 6.38 -21.37 13.57
N GLY A 233 6.74 -21.81 14.79
CA GLY A 233 7.32 -23.12 15.06
C GLY A 233 8.84 -23.21 14.92
N ASN A 234 9.53 -22.11 14.54
CA ASN A 234 11.01 -22.08 14.46
C ASN A 234 11.68 -21.68 15.78
N GLY A 235 10.91 -21.32 16.81
CA GLY A 235 11.42 -20.82 18.08
C GLY A 235 12.03 -19.42 17.94
N HIS A 236 13.02 -19.12 18.79
CA HIS A 236 13.70 -17.82 18.75
C HIS A 236 14.70 -17.79 17.60
N VAL A 237 14.66 -16.72 16.81
CA VAL A 237 15.56 -16.49 15.69
C VAL A 237 16.26 -15.14 15.81
N THR A 238 17.55 -15.14 15.48
CA THR A 238 18.37 -13.94 15.41
C THR A 238 17.87 -13.01 14.31
N SER A 239 17.43 -11.83 14.69
CA SER A 239 16.97 -10.78 13.77
C SER A 239 17.92 -9.58 13.80
N PHE A 240 18.09 -8.95 12.65
CA PHE A 240 19.03 -7.86 12.43
C PHE A 240 18.33 -6.50 12.48
N PRO A 241 18.96 -5.46 13.05
CA PRO A 241 18.46 -4.09 12.98
C PRO A 241 18.24 -3.63 11.54
N VAL A 242 17.10 -3.00 11.28
CA VAL A 242 16.79 -2.40 9.97
C VAL A 242 16.03 -1.10 10.15
N THR A 243 16.26 -0.12 9.29
CA THR A 243 15.43 1.09 9.24
C THR A 243 14.13 0.78 8.51
N PHE A 244 13.02 0.71 9.24
CA PHE A 244 11.68 0.75 8.66
C PHE A 244 11.02 2.12 8.90
N PRO A 245 10.11 2.56 8.00
CA PRO A 245 9.31 3.76 8.20
C PRO A 245 8.36 3.63 9.40
N ASP A 246 8.14 2.39 9.85
CA ASP A 246 7.47 1.99 11.07
C ASP A 246 7.96 2.74 12.33
N LEU A 247 9.22 3.19 12.35
CA LEU A 247 9.73 4.07 13.42
C LEU A 247 8.90 5.36 13.56
N LEU A 248 8.42 5.93 12.44
CA LEU A 248 7.59 7.14 12.45
C LEU A 248 6.10 6.82 12.54
N THR A 249 5.63 5.79 11.84
CA THR A 249 4.18 5.48 11.79
C THR A 249 3.69 4.86 13.09
N ILE A 250 4.49 4.01 13.75
CA ILE A 250 4.16 3.47 15.07
C ILE A 250 4.22 4.57 16.13
N GLN A 251 5.24 5.44 16.11
CA GLN A 251 5.30 6.59 17.03
C GLN A 251 4.04 7.44 16.91
N LYS A 252 3.65 7.79 15.68
CA LYS A 252 2.48 8.63 15.42
C LYS A 252 1.17 7.99 15.91
N SER A 253 1.01 6.67 15.79
CA SER A 253 -0.21 5.97 16.19
C SER A 253 -0.26 5.56 17.66
N THR A 254 0.90 5.43 18.35
CA THR A 254 0.98 4.90 19.71
C THR A 254 1.52 5.88 20.75
N ASN A 255 2.17 6.98 20.32
CA ASN A 255 2.94 7.91 21.14
C ASN A 255 4.13 7.30 21.89
N VAL A 256 4.52 6.05 21.62
CA VAL A 256 5.71 5.44 22.23
C VAL A 256 6.96 6.06 21.62
N LEU A 257 7.90 6.45 22.49
CA LEU A 257 9.06 7.26 22.11
C LEU A 257 10.34 6.44 21.87
N ASN A 258 10.36 5.16 22.27
CA ASN A 258 11.48 4.26 22.02
C ASN A 258 11.02 3.08 21.16
N ILE A 259 11.50 3.00 19.92
CA ILE A 259 11.07 2.00 18.95
C ILE A 259 12.30 1.48 18.20
N ALA A 260 12.47 0.17 18.15
CA ALA A 260 13.50 -0.48 17.35
C ALA A 260 12.86 -1.52 16.43
N THR A 261 13.31 -1.53 15.17
CA THR A 261 12.80 -2.39 14.10
C THR A 261 13.85 -3.39 13.66
N TYR A 262 13.42 -4.65 13.50
CA TYR A 262 14.28 -5.77 13.16
C TYR A 262 13.72 -6.56 11.98
N VAL A 263 14.59 -7.30 11.32
CA VAL A 263 14.21 -8.21 10.23
C VAL A 263 14.91 -9.54 10.38
N ASP A 264 14.17 -10.61 10.11
CA ASP A 264 14.75 -11.90 9.77
C ASP A 264 14.56 -12.16 8.27
N ILE A 265 15.65 -12.52 7.62
CA ILE A 265 15.74 -12.77 6.19
C ILE A 265 16.32 -14.15 5.88
N SER A 266 16.37 -15.05 6.87
CA SER A 266 16.94 -16.39 6.71
C SER A 266 16.25 -17.20 5.61
N ASP A 267 14.94 -16.97 5.39
CA ASP A 267 14.15 -17.59 4.32
C ASP A 267 13.99 -16.71 3.07
N ALA A 268 14.66 -15.57 3.02
CA ALA A 268 14.59 -14.65 1.90
C ALA A 268 15.70 -14.93 0.88
N ASN A 269 15.32 -15.00 -0.39
CA ASN A 269 16.28 -15.15 -1.48
C ASN A 269 16.61 -13.78 -2.06
N PHE A 270 17.61 -13.12 -1.47
CA PHE A 270 18.17 -11.90 -2.02
C PHE A 270 19.06 -12.22 -3.22
N PRO A 271 18.77 -11.63 -4.39
CA PRO A 271 19.53 -11.89 -5.59
C PRO A 271 20.94 -11.32 -5.50
N THR A 272 21.90 -12.13 -5.94
CA THR A 272 23.28 -11.70 -6.18
C THR A 272 23.48 -11.47 -7.68
N GLY A 273 24.09 -10.35 -8.07
CA GLY A 273 24.39 -10.03 -9.48
C GLY A 273 23.58 -8.87 -10.07
N ASP A 274 23.44 -8.86 -11.40
CA ASP A 274 22.78 -7.77 -12.13
C ASP A 274 21.27 -7.77 -11.88
N LEU A 275 20.81 -6.75 -11.14
CA LEU A 275 19.40 -6.54 -10.81
C LEU A 275 18.50 -6.45 -12.05
N ALA A 276 19.04 -6.05 -13.22
CA ALA A 276 18.27 -5.97 -14.45
C ALA A 276 17.77 -7.33 -14.94
N LEU A 277 18.52 -8.41 -14.65
CA LEU A 277 18.25 -9.79 -15.08
C LEU A 277 17.25 -10.52 -14.19
N LEU A 278 16.80 -9.91 -13.10
CA LEU A 278 15.87 -10.54 -12.17
C LEU A 278 14.48 -10.74 -12.78
N PRO A 279 13.78 -11.82 -12.39
CA PRO A 279 12.36 -11.96 -12.69
C PRO A 279 11.61 -10.75 -12.13
N GLU A 280 10.45 -10.43 -12.72
CA GLU A 280 9.66 -9.29 -12.26
C GLU A 280 9.28 -9.42 -10.78
N GLY A 281 9.05 -10.65 -10.30
CA GLY A 281 8.85 -11.03 -8.91
C GLY A 281 8.38 -12.47 -8.80
N PRO A 282 8.09 -12.96 -7.58
CA PRO A 282 7.72 -14.35 -7.36
C PRO A 282 6.44 -14.74 -8.12
N THR A 283 6.35 -15.98 -8.54
CA THR A 283 5.14 -16.58 -9.12
C THR A 283 4.02 -16.69 -8.08
N ALA A 284 2.80 -16.92 -8.54
CA ALA A 284 1.67 -17.16 -7.62
C ALA A 284 1.85 -18.42 -6.76
N ALA A 285 2.57 -19.43 -7.25
CA ALA A 285 2.89 -20.64 -6.49
C ALA A 285 3.90 -20.34 -5.37
N GLU A 286 5.00 -19.65 -5.69
CA GLU A 286 6.01 -19.26 -4.71
C GLU A 286 5.41 -18.37 -3.60
N ARG A 287 4.55 -17.41 -3.96
CA ARG A 287 3.85 -16.57 -2.96
C ARG A 287 2.91 -17.36 -2.03
N LYS A 288 2.39 -18.52 -2.45
CA LYS A 288 1.52 -19.33 -1.59
C LYS A 288 2.30 -20.11 -0.52
N THR A 289 3.59 -20.34 -0.74
CA THR A 289 4.44 -21.14 0.15
C THR A 289 5.42 -20.29 0.97
N THR A 290 5.31 -18.96 0.91
CA THR A 290 6.24 -18.01 1.56
C THR A 290 5.46 -16.97 2.39
N PRO A 291 4.74 -17.41 3.44
CA PRO A 291 4.01 -16.51 4.33
C PRO A 291 4.96 -15.55 5.06
N TYR A 292 4.43 -14.42 5.51
CA TYR A 292 5.20 -13.47 6.33
C TYR A 292 4.72 -13.57 7.77
N HIS A 293 5.65 -13.35 8.69
CA HIS A 293 5.39 -13.33 10.12
C HIS A 293 5.96 -12.06 10.73
N ALA A 294 5.30 -11.52 11.74
CA ALA A 294 5.82 -10.41 12.52
C ALA A 294 5.61 -10.69 14.00
N THR A 295 6.48 -10.15 14.86
CA THR A 295 6.33 -10.25 16.30
C THR A 295 6.70 -8.93 16.94
N VAL A 296 6.01 -8.57 18.01
CA VAL A 296 6.24 -7.32 18.75
C VAL A 296 6.39 -7.62 20.22
N SER A 297 7.30 -6.90 20.87
CA SER A 297 7.42 -6.79 22.32
C SER A 297 7.18 -5.35 22.73
N VAL A 298 6.26 -5.13 23.67
CA VAL A 298 5.98 -3.81 24.25
C VAL A 298 6.29 -3.85 25.74
N THR A 299 7.20 -3.00 26.17
CA THR A 299 7.65 -2.91 27.57
C THR A 299 7.08 -1.66 28.22
N SER A 300 6.47 -1.84 29.39
CA SER A 300 5.96 -0.76 30.24
C SER A 300 7.04 -0.12 31.11
N GLU A 301 6.75 1.05 31.67
CA GLU A 301 7.59 1.71 32.68
C GLU A 301 7.89 0.83 33.90
N GLN A 302 6.97 -0.08 34.25
CA GLN A 302 7.14 -1.02 35.36
C GLN A 302 7.97 -2.26 34.99
N GLY A 303 8.49 -2.34 33.76
CA GLY A 303 9.26 -3.49 33.27
C GLY A 303 8.42 -4.68 32.84
N VAL A 304 7.08 -4.58 32.86
CA VAL A 304 6.20 -5.63 32.32
C VAL A 304 6.25 -5.59 30.80
N THR A 305 6.56 -6.73 30.20
CA THR A 305 6.55 -6.93 28.74
C THR A 305 5.31 -7.70 28.31
N ARG A 306 4.71 -7.30 27.18
CA ARG A 306 3.67 -8.04 26.48
C ARG A 306 4.11 -8.30 25.05
N ARG A 307 3.73 -9.45 24.52
CA ARG A 307 4.15 -9.90 23.19
C ARG A 307 2.98 -10.40 22.37
N ALA A 308 3.06 -10.23 21.07
CA ALA A 308 2.13 -10.81 20.12
C ALA A 308 2.82 -11.10 18.79
N ALA A 309 2.33 -12.10 18.08
CA ALA A 309 2.72 -12.43 16.72
C ALA A 309 1.57 -12.13 15.73
N LEU A 310 1.93 -11.84 14.49
CA LEU A 310 1.05 -11.76 13.33
C LEU A 310 1.51 -12.81 12.32
N HIS A 311 0.59 -13.65 11.84
CA HIS A 311 0.84 -14.48 10.67
C HIS A 311 -0.04 -14.01 9.54
N THR A 312 0.52 -13.97 8.34
CA THR A 312 -0.22 -13.58 7.14
C THR A 312 0.36 -14.22 5.88
N MET A 313 -0.32 -14.01 4.76
CA MET A 313 0.15 -14.43 3.45
C MET A 313 1.47 -13.75 3.06
N ASN A 314 2.06 -14.17 1.93
CA ASN A 314 3.23 -13.50 1.39
C ASN A 314 3.08 -11.97 1.28
N GLY A 315 4.14 -11.25 1.63
CA GLY A 315 4.17 -9.79 1.69
C GLY A 315 3.71 -9.07 0.42
N TYR A 316 3.95 -9.59 -0.79
CA TYR A 316 3.46 -8.96 -2.02
C TYR A 316 1.95 -9.10 -2.20
N THR A 317 1.41 -10.28 -1.90
CA THR A 317 -0.04 -10.51 -1.94
C THR A 317 -0.72 -9.65 -0.89
N PHE A 318 -0.18 -9.64 0.34
CA PHE A 318 -0.67 -8.80 1.43
C PHE A 318 -0.64 -7.31 1.06
N THR A 319 0.50 -6.79 0.61
CA THR A 319 0.68 -5.37 0.25
C THR A 319 -0.30 -4.92 -0.83
N SER A 320 -0.48 -5.74 -1.86
CA SER A 320 -1.39 -5.43 -2.95
C SER A 320 -2.85 -5.42 -2.50
N MET A 321 -3.24 -6.34 -1.61
CA MET A 321 -4.60 -6.39 -1.07
C MET A 321 -4.86 -5.25 -0.09
N ALA A 322 -3.94 -5.01 0.85
CA ALA A 322 -4.05 -3.97 1.85
C ALA A 322 -4.13 -2.58 1.22
N SER A 323 -3.26 -2.26 0.27
CA SER A 323 -3.27 -0.95 -0.41
C SER A 323 -4.57 -0.66 -1.16
N VAL A 324 -5.14 -1.66 -1.83
CA VAL A 324 -6.44 -1.52 -2.51
C VAL A 324 -7.59 -1.44 -1.51
N GLN A 325 -7.55 -2.16 -0.39
CA GLN A 325 -8.56 -2.03 0.67
C GLN A 325 -8.49 -0.65 1.34
N ALA A 326 -7.29 -0.11 1.54
CA ALA A 326 -7.10 1.27 2.00
C ALA A 326 -7.70 2.26 1.00
N ALA A 327 -7.34 2.15 -0.29
CA ALA A 327 -7.91 3.00 -1.35
C ALA A 327 -9.44 2.91 -1.40
N LYS A 328 -10.01 1.70 -1.31
CA LYS A 328 -11.47 1.48 -1.27
C LYS A 328 -12.12 2.20 -0.08
N ARG A 329 -11.51 2.19 1.11
CA ARG A 329 -12.04 2.93 2.27
C ARG A 329 -12.02 4.44 2.03
N VAL A 330 -10.93 4.95 1.48
CA VAL A 330 -10.75 6.37 1.14
C VAL A 330 -11.77 6.82 0.08
N MET A 331 -12.02 6.01 -0.96
CA MET A 331 -13.08 6.25 -1.94
C MET A 331 -14.47 6.32 -1.30
N ASN A 332 -14.68 5.61 -0.19
CA ASN A 332 -15.91 5.63 0.61
C ASN A 332 -15.86 6.69 1.73
N HIS A 333 -15.09 7.77 1.54
CA HIS A 333 -15.00 8.92 2.44
C HIS A 333 -14.39 8.64 3.82
N GLN A 334 -13.66 7.54 4.00
CA GLN A 334 -12.83 7.31 5.18
C GLN A 334 -11.44 7.89 4.96
N ALA A 335 -11.34 9.21 5.02
CA ALA A 335 -10.10 9.95 4.83
C ALA A 335 -9.99 11.09 5.85
N ILE A 336 -8.80 11.28 6.40
CA ILE A 336 -8.48 12.38 7.30
C ILE A 336 -7.39 13.22 6.62
N PRO A 337 -7.59 14.53 6.38
CA PRO A 337 -6.57 15.37 5.76
C PRO A 337 -5.26 15.38 6.54
N GLY A 338 -4.15 15.58 5.84
CA GLY A 338 -2.80 15.56 6.42
C GLY A 338 -2.02 14.28 6.22
N PHE A 339 -0.85 14.20 6.85
CA PHE A 339 -0.11 12.96 6.96
C PHE A 339 -0.81 12.02 7.94
N GLN A 340 -1.13 10.82 7.47
CA GLN A 340 -1.87 9.80 8.21
C GLN A 340 -1.21 8.43 8.10
N THR A 341 -1.47 7.60 9.10
CA THR A 341 -1.11 6.17 9.08
C THR A 341 -2.36 5.31 8.88
N PRO A 342 -2.22 4.07 8.36
CA PRO A 342 -3.35 3.14 8.27
C PRO A 342 -4.03 2.89 9.61
N VAL A 343 -3.27 2.84 10.71
CA VAL A 343 -3.80 2.60 12.06
C VAL A 343 -4.68 3.77 12.54
N GLU A 344 -4.26 5.02 12.33
CA GLU A 344 -5.06 6.19 12.73
C GLU A 344 -6.38 6.31 11.97
N VAL A 345 -6.40 5.93 10.69
CA VAL A 345 -7.59 6.11 9.83
C VAL A 345 -8.50 4.87 9.84
N PHE A 346 -7.93 3.67 9.85
CA PHE A 346 -8.69 2.42 9.69
C PHE A 346 -8.72 1.55 10.94
N GLY A 347 -7.95 1.89 11.98
CA GLY A 347 -7.83 1.14 13.23
C GLY A 347 -6.88 -0.07 13.14
N LYS A 348 -6.48 -0.57 14.31
CA LYS A 348 -5.58 -1.75 14.44
C LYS A 348 -6.15 -3.04 13.83
N GLU A 349 -7.48 -3.15 13.72
CA GLU A 349 -8.14 -4.31 13.12
C GLU A 349 -8.04 -4.32 11.58
N PHE A 350 -7.47 -3.28 10.96
CA PHE A 350 -7.35 -3.19 9.52
C PHE A 350 -6.59 -4.40 8.94
N VAL A 351 -5.51 -4.83 9.59
CA VAL A 351 -4.73 -6.02 9.17
C VAL A 351 -5.60 -7.27 9.08
N LEU A 352 -6.57 -7.45 9.97
CA LEU A 352 -7.47 -8.61 10.00
C LEU A 352 -8.50 -8.60 8.86
N THR A 353 -8.64 -7.48 8.15
CA THR A 353 -9.48 -7.43 6.94
C THR A 353 -8.82 -8.07 5.72
N ILE A 354 -7.54 -8.42 5.84
CA ILE A 354 -6.79 -9.14 4.80
C ILE A 354 -6.85 -10.65 5.09
N PRO A 355 -7.46 -11.46 4.20
CA PRO A 355 -7.65 -12.90 4.39
C PRO A 355 -6.39 -13.63 4.85
N GLY A 356 -6.52 -14.57 5.79
CA GLY A 356 -5.38 -15.33 6.31
C GLY A 356 -4.43 -14.53 7.21
N SER A 357 -4.82 -13.32 7.64
CA SER A 357 -4.12 -12.57 8.68
C SER A 357 -4.72 -12.86 10.05
N ASN A 358 -3.89 -13.22 11.03
CA ASN A 358 -4.31 -13.43 12.41
C ASN A 358 -3.24 -12.91 13.39
N ILE A 359 -3.70 -12.36 14.51
CA ILE A 359 -2.83 -11.95 15.61
C ILE A 359 -2.98 -12.96 16.76
N VAL A 360 -1.86 -13.38 17.32
CA VAL A 360 -1.77 -14.29 18.47
C VAL A 360 -1.06 -13.56 19.61
N ASP A 361 -1.72 -13.43 20.76
CA ASP A 361 -1.05 -12.93 21.96
C ASP A 361 -0.13 -14.03 22.51
N LEU A 362 1.14 -13.72 22.71
CA LEU A 362 2.12 -14.68 23.20
C LEU A 362 2.17 -14.62 24.72
N GLN A 363 2.08 -15.79 25.36
CA GLN A 363 2.22 -15.87 26.81
C GLN A 363 3.62 -15.43 27.23
N ASN A 364 3.70 -14.73 28.36
CA ASN A 364 4.98 -14.56 29.02
C ASN A 364 5.36 -15.90 29.65
N PRO A 365 6.61 -16.38 29.53
CA PRO A 365 7.03 -17.63 30.14
C PRO A 365 6.88 -17.67 31.68
N ASN A 366 6.50 -16.56 32.31
CA ASN A 366 6.32 -16.39 33.75
C ASN A 366 4.90 -15.93 34.18
N GLU A 367 3.90 -15.99 33.29
CA GLU A 367 2.48 -15.69 33.64
C GLU A 367 1.58 -16.93 33.65
#